data_AF-A0AAV9SM98-F1
#
_entry.id   AF-A0AAV9SM98-F1
#
_cell.length_a   1.000
_cell.length_b   1.000
_cell.length_c   1.000
_cell.angle_alpha   90.00
_cell.angle_beta   90.00
_cell.angle_gamma   90.00
#
_symmetry.space_group_name_H-M   'P 1'
#
loop_
_entity.id
_entity.type
_entity.pdbx_description
1 polymer ?
#
loop_
_entity_poly.entity_id
_entity_poly.type
_entity_poly.pdbx_seq_one_letter_code
_entity_poly.pdbx_strand_id
1 'polypeptide(L)'
;MAEQSHLVEPQIENQFGYSSVCMMRRKMCWLLTVVLVAHLGVPLTGAWRAAQPRLQFTHSELIQNGRLLTLPLEAGDLHSLLPDEDRRRLYVGMKDNLLSTSLDDITQNPRKLFWPASPDRVQECLMAGKDSELECANFLRVLHPFNQTHLYVCGTGAFNPRCAFIATSIFHQAEYQTLSYGQTECGKGKCPYDPFQKTASAVVDGELYAGITSDFMSRDSAFFRSLGSRHVIRTEQYDSTWLQDAQFVRVAPLSETDNPEDDKVYMFFTERAQEAEGAAGKVLYSRVARVCKNDIGGQRSLVNKWSTFQKARMVCSVPGPDGLQTHFDQLRK
;
A
#
# COMPACT_ATOMS: atom_id res chain seq x y z
N MET A 1 -35.14 59.20 9.49
CA MET A 1 -34.28 60.35 9.18
C MET A 1 -32.84 59.84 9.27
N ALA A 2 -32.44 59.10 8.24
CA ALA A 2 -31.71 59.57 7.06
C ALA A 2 -30.20 59.49 7.32
N GLU A 3 -29.58 58.52 6.65
CA GLU A 3 -28.14 58.27 6.55
C GLU A 3 -27.36 59.51 6.12
N GLN A 4 -26.16 59.67 6.67
CA GLN A 4 -25.13 60.56 6.15
C GLN A 4 -24.02 59.73 5.50
N SER A 5 -23.91 59.84 4.19
CA SER A 5 -22.68 59.62 3.44
C SER A 5 -22.10 60.98 3.09
N HIS A 6 -20.81 61.20 3.33
CA HIS A 6 -20.06 62.24 2.62
C HIS A 6 -18.59 61.85 2.45
N LEU A 7 -18.22 61.76 1.18
CA LEU A 7 -16.86 61.72 0.66
C LEU A 7 -16.27 63.16 0.61
N VAL A 8 -15.05 63.29 1.14
CA VAL A 8 -13.79 63.74 0.50
C VAL A 8 -13.75 65.10 -0.26
N GLU A 9 -12.92 66.00 0.31
CA GLU A 9 -11.96 67.00 -0.27
C GLU A 9 -12.41 68.02 -1.33
N PRO A 10 -11.74 69.20 -1.50
CA PRO A 10 -10.27 69.35 -1.57
C PRO A 10 -9.69 70.65 -0.95
N GLN A 11 -8.36 70.77 -0.90
CA GLN A 11 -7.60 71.94 -1.39
C GLN A 11 -6.10 71.63 -1.38
N ILE A 12 -5.50 71.73 -2.57
CA ILE A 12 -4.07 71.78 -2.84
C ILE A 12 -3.63 73.24 -2.80
N GLU A 13 -2.56 73.57 -2.08
CA GLU A 13 -1.50 74.51 -2.49
C GLU A 13 -0.36 74.45 -1.44
N ASN A 14 0.75 73.77 -1.76
CA ASN A 14 2.00 74.36 -2.27
C ASN A 14 2.67 75.37 -1.31
N GLN A 15 3.82 75.00 -0.74
CA GLN A 15 5.12 75.47 -1.28
C GLN A 15 6.33 74.91 -0.49
N PHE A 16 7.19 74.24 -1.27
CA PHE A 16 8.65 74.39 -1.36
C PHE A 16 9.53 74.39 -0.10
N GLY A 17 10.54 73.51 -0.12
CA GLY A 17 11.88 73.96 0.21
C GLY A 17 12.86 72.89 0.70
N TYR A 18 13.73 72.44 -0.21
CA TYR A 18 15.12 72.03 0.04
C TYR A 18 15.40 70.77 0.89
N SER A 19 15.89 69.71 0.23
CA SER A 19 17.28 69.22 0.43
C SER A 19 17.54 67.88 -0.29
N SER A 20 17.98 67.95 -1.55
CA SER A 20 18.47 66.79 -2.32
C SER A 20 19.76 66.16 -1.76
N VAL A 21 20.41 66.78 -0.76
CA VAL A 21 21.69 66.29 -0.23
C VAL A 21 21.49 65.24 0.89
N CYS A 22 20.35 65.28 1.60
CA CYS A 22 20.02 64.30 2.64
C CYS A 22 19.55 62.94 2.07
N MET A 23 19.07 62.94 0.82
CA MET A 23 18.51 61.77 0.14
C MET A 23 19.61 60.82 -0.39
N MET A 24 20.79 61.35 -0.74
CA MET A 24 21.88 60.57 -1.34
C MET A 24 22.64 59.72 -0.29
N ARG A 25 22.88 60.27 0.91
CA ARG A 25 23.52 59.55 2.03
C ARG A 25 22.63 58.44 2.59
N ARG A 26 21.30 58.66 2.65
CA ARG A 26 20.33 57.62 3.06
C ARG A 26 20.25 56.47 2.06
N LYS A 27 20.30 56.75 0.75
CA LYS A 27 20.27 55.72 -0.31
C LYS A 27 21.55 54.87 -0.33
N MET A 28 22.72 55.47 -0.15
CA MET A 28 23.99 54.72 -0.12
C MET A 28 24.10 53.82 1.12
N CYS A 29 23.63 54.29 2.28
CA CYS A 29 23.62 53.49 3.52
C CYS A 29 22.61 52.34 3.44
N TRP A 30 21.44 52.55 2.81
CA TRP A 30 20.46 51.51 2.50
C TRP A 30 21.01 50.47 1.51
N LEU A 31 21.72 50.90 0.46
CA LEU A 31 22.34 49.99 -0.49
C LEU A 31 23.44 49.15 0.18
N LEU A 32 24.27 49.74 1.04
CA LEU A 32 25.30 49.01 1.80
C LEU A 32 24.70 48.04 2.84
N THR A 33 23.59 48.38 3.49
CA THR A 33 22.88 47.45 4.40
C THR A 33 22.15 46.35 3.65
N VAL A 34 21.53 46.63 2.51
CA VAL A 34 20.93 45.60 1.64
C VAL A 34 21.99 44.65 1.09
N VAL A 35 23.16 45.17 0.69
CA VAL A 35 24.28 44.35 0.21
C VAL A 35 24.91 43.52 1.33
N LEU A 36 25.04 44.07 2.56
CA LEU A 36 25.49 43.27 3.71
C LEU A 36 24.48 42.18 4.11
N VAL A 37 23.18 42.46 4.07
CA VAL A 37 22.13 41.46 4.32
C VAL A 37 22.08 40.41 3.21
N ALA A 38 22.38 40.79 1.96
CA ALA A 38 22.49 39.85 0.84
C ALA A 38 23.75 38.95 0.91
N HIS A 39 24.85 39.43 1.52
CA HIS A 39 26.08 38.63 1.67
C HIS A 39 26.16 37.84 2.99
N LEU A 40 25.44 38.23 4.04
CA LEU A 40 25.32 37.50 5.32
C LEU A 40 24.09 36.60 5.39
N GLY A 41 23.21 36.64 4.38
CA GLY A 41 22.17 35.65 4.16
C GLY A 41 22.76 34.31 3.73
N VAL A 42 23.56 33.68 4.60
CA VAL A 42 23.72 32.24 4.56
C VAL A 42 22.31 31.69 4.75
N PRO A 43 21.71 31.01 3.77
CA PRO A 43 20.48 30.31 4.06
C PRO A 43 20.87 29.21 5.04
N LEU A 44 20.49 29.39 6.30
CA LEU A 44 20.35 28.31 7.29
C LEU A 44 19.19 27.39 6.88
N THR A 45 19.12 27.03 5.59
CA THR A 45 18.33 25.92 5.05
C THR A 45 19.28 24.75 4.82
N GLY A 46 20.04 24.40 5.88
CA GLY A 46 20.70 23.10 5.98
C GLY A 46 19.72 21.95 6.24
N ALA A 47 18.41 22.25 6.30
CA ALA A 47 17.37 21.26 6.41
C ALA A 47 17.02 20.76 5.00
N TRP A 48 17.53 19.57 4.67
CA TRP A 48 17.15 18.74 3.52
C TRP A 48 17.59 19.25 2.13
N ARG A 49 18.90 19.19 1.83
CA ARG A 49 19.28 18.89 0.45
C ARG A 49 18.92 17.43 0.21
N ALA A 50 17.90 17.17 -0.60
CA ALA A 50 17.68 15.83 -1.15
C ALA A 50 19.03 15.37 -1.72
N ALA A 51 19.58 14.28 -1.18
CA ALA A 51 20.86 13.77 -1.63
C ALA A 51 20.74 13.52 -3.13
N GLN A 52 21.52 14.25 -3.94
CA GLN A 52 21.49 14.02 -5.37
C GLN A 52 22.03 12.62 -5.64
N PRO A 53 21.36 11.84 -6.51
CA PRO A 53 21.82 10.51 -6.83
C PRO A 53 23.23 10.60 -7.43
N ARG A 54 24.16 9.79 -6.90
CA ARG A 54 25.56 9.80 -7.37
C ARG A 54 25.68 9.38 -8.84
N LEU A 55 24.80 8.50 -9.29
CA LEU A 55 24.65 8.04 -10.67
C LEU A 55 23.17 8.12 -11.03
N GLN A 56 22.86 8.73 -12.16
CA GLN A 56 21.52 8.78 -12.72
C GLN A 56 21.57 8.19 -14.12
N PHE A 57 20.81 7.13 -14.35
CA PHE A 57 20.72 6.47 -15.65
C PHE A 57 19.39 6.78 -16.32
N THR A 58 19.43 7.03 -17.62
CA THR A 58 18.21 7.09 -18.44
C THR A 58 17.76 5.68 -18.83
N HIS A 59 16.47 5.51 -19.16
CA HIS A 59 15.96 4.23 -19.64
C HIS A 59 16.71 3.72 -20.89
N SER A 60 17.05 4.64 -21.81
CA SER A 60 17.89 4.33 -22.98
C SER A 60 19.28 3.82 -22.61
N GLU A 61 19.94 4.43 -21.61
CA GLU A 61 21.26 3.97 -21.15
C GLU A 61 21.19 2.59 -20.50
N LEU A 62 20.13 2.29 -19.74
CA LEU A 62 19.97 0.98 -19.13
C LEU A 62 19.80 -0.12 -20.19
N ILE A 63 19.06 0.15 -21.26
CA ILE A 63 18.91 -0.77 -22.40
C ILE A 63 20.24 -0.93 -23.15
N GLN A 64 20.88 0.18 -23.52
CA GLN A 64 22.14 0.15 -24.30
C GLN A 64 23.26 -0.58 -23.56
N ASN A 65 23.30 -0.45 -22.23
CA ASN A 65 24.31 -1.10 -21.40
C ASN A 65 23.91 -2.54 -20.98
N GLY A 66 22.80 -3.08 -21.47
CA GLY A 66 22.33 -4.43 -21.12
C GLY A 66 21.98 -4.61 -19.66
N ARG A 67 21.62 -3.52 -18.94
CA ARG A 67 21.27 -3.53 -17.51
C ARG A 67 19.78 -3.67 -17.24
N LEU A 68 18.96 -3.64 -18.28
CA LEU A 68 17.52 -3.82 -18.23
C LEU A 68 17.13 -5.02 -19.09
N LEU A 69 16.45 -6.00 -18.48
CA LEU A 69 15.74 -7.04 -19.20
C LEU A 69 14.26 -6.66 -19.26
N THR A 70 13.68 -6.71 -20.45
CA THR A 70 12.27 -6.40 -20.67
C THR A 70 11.54 -7.67 -21.07
N LEU A 71 10.53 -8.05 -20.30
CA LEU A 71 9.63 -9.13 -20.65
C LEU A 71 8.43 -8.52 -21.40
N PRO A 72 8.24 -8.83 -22.69
CA PRO A 72 7.13 -8.28 -23.49
C PRO A 72 5.82 -8.96 -23.07
N LEU A 73 5.23 -8.45 -22.00
CA LEU A 73 3.87 -8.78 -21.59
C LEU A 73 3.03 -7.54 -21.79
N GLU A 74 1.77 -7.72 -22.19
CA GLU A 74 0.80 -6.66 -22.00
C GLU A 74 0.83 -6.29 -20.52
N ALA A 75 1.10 -5.02 -20.23
CA ALA A 75 1.39 -4.51 -18.90
C ALA A 75 0.18 -4.56 -17.94
N GLY A 76 -0.84 -5.37 -18.28
CA GLY A 76 -2.03 -5.63 -17.49
C GLY A 76 -1.67 -6.13 -16.10
N ASP A 77 -1.42 -5.16 -15.23
CA ASP A 77 -1.59 -5.23 -13.80
C ASP A 77 -0.78 -6.34 -13.11
N LEU A 78 0.55 -6.23 -13.23
CA LEU A 78 1.50 -6.97 -12.39
C LEU A 78 1.32 -6.54 -10.93
N HIS A 79 1.00 -7.50 -10.06
CA HIS A 79 0.64 -7.20 -8.67
C HIS A 79 1.47 -7.95 -7.64
N SER A 80 1.78 -9.20 -7.91
CA SER A 80 2.49 -10.06 -6.96
C SER A 80 3.73 -10.64 -7.62
N LEU A 81 4.87 -10.54 -6.93
CA LEU A 81 6.13 -11.15 -7.33
C LEU A 81 6.58 -12.10 -6.22
N LEU A 82 6.89 -13.33 -6.60
CA LEU A 82 7.39 -14.35 -5.69
C LEU A 82 8.66 -14.98 -6.28
N PRO A 83 9.86 -14.58 -5.82
CA PRO A 83 11.09 -15.27 -6.16
C PRO A 83 11.14 -16.63 -5.42
N ASP A 84 11.51 -17.68 -6.15
CA ASP A 84 11.87 -19.00 -5.64
C ASP A 84 13.36 -19.21 -5.95
N GLU A 85 14.20 -18.91 -4.95
CA GLU A 85 15.65 -18.96 -5.07
C GLU A 85 16.16 -20.39 -5.28
N ASP A 86 15.55 -21.37 -4.60
CA ASP A 86 15.91 -22.78 -4.67
C ASP A 86 15.72 -23.34 -6.09
N ARG A 87 14.62 -22.96 -6.75
CA ARG A 87 14.32 -23.41 -8.12
C ARG A 87 14.82 -22.46 -9.20
N ARG A 88 15.40 -21.32 -8.84
CA ARG A 88 15.80 -20.26 -9.76
C ARG A 88 14.63 -19.79 -10.63
N ARG A 89 13.45 -19.66 -10.02
CA ARG A 89 12.21 -19.26 -10.69
C ARG A 89 11.66 -17.96 -10.12
N LEU A 90 10.97 -17.20 -10.96
CA LEU A 90 10.16 -16.05 -10.57
C LEU A 90 8.71 -16.33 -10.95
N TYR A 91 7.82 -16.30 -9.95
CA TYR A 91 6.38 -16.37 -10.17
C TYR A 91 5.77 -14.97 -10.13
N VAL A 92 4.88 -14.67 -11.08
CA VAL A 92 4.27 -13.35 -11.23
C VAL A 92 2.76 -13.48 -11.34
N GLY A 93 2.04 -12.92 -10.37
CA GLY A 93 0.59 -12.80 -10.41
C GLY A 93 0.16 -11.50 -11.10
N MET A 94 -0.69 -11.63 -12.12
CA MET A 94 -1.20 -10.52 -12.93
C MET A 94 -2.69 -10.71 -13.28
N LYS A 95 -3.27 -9.83 -14.10
CA LYS A 95 -4.63 -9.98 -14.64
C LYS A 95 -4.76 -11.30 -15.41
N ASP A 96 -5.70 -12.13 -14.98
CA ASP A 96 -6.09 -13.44 -15.52
C ASP A 96 -4.97 -14.47 -15.69
N ASN A 97 -3.75 -14.21 -15.21
CA ASN A 97 -2.61 -15.07 -15.49
C ASN A 97 -1.67 -15.20 -14.28
N LEU A 98 -1.18 -16.42 -14.07
CA LEU A 98 0.01 -16.68 -13.27
C LEU A 98 1.16 -17.07 -14.19
N LEU A 99 2.24 -16.31 -14.13
CA LEU A 99 3.43 -16.53 -14.93
C LEU A 99 4.52 -17.21 -14.10
N SER A 100 5.29 -18.09 -14.72
CA SER A 100 6.57 -18.61 -14.23
C SER A 100 7.66 -18.32 -15.24
N THR A 101 8.75 -17.69 -14.80
CA THR A 101 9.93 -17.42 -15.63
C THR A 101 11.23 -17.71 -14.87
N SER A 102 12.37 -17.69 -15.56
CA SER A 102 13.68 -17.84 -14.92
C SER A 102 14.01 -16.60 -14.08
N LEU A 103 14.60 -16.82 -12.89
CA LEU A 103 15.08 -15.74 -12.04
C LEU A 103 16.36 -15.09 -12.60
N ASP A 104 17.12 -15.84 -13.41
CA ASP A 104 18.37 -15.39 -14.03
C ASP A 104 18.12 -14.52 -15.26
N ASP A 105 17.14 -14.91 -16.07
CA ASP A 105 16.77 -14.20 -17.29
C ASP A 105 15.28 -14.35 -17.51
N ILE A 106 14.54 -13.30 -17.14
CA ILE A 106 13.08 -13.29 -17.21
C ILE A 106 12.54 -13.47 -18.64
N THR A 107 13.37 -13.29 -19.66
CA THR A 107 12.98 -13.43 -21.08
C THR A 107 13.01 -14.89 -21.55
N GLN A 108 13.65 -15.79 -20.81
CA GLN A 108 13.79 -17.18 -21.20
C GLN A 108 12.55 -18.00 -20.86
N ASN A 109 11.86 -18.46 -21.91
CA ASN A 109 10.75 -19.43 -21.84
C ASN A 109 9.69 -19.10 -20.76
N PRO A 110 9.09 -17.90 -20.76
CA PRO A 110 7.99 -17.58 -19.86
C PRO A 110 6.83 -18.56 -20.05
N ARG A 111 6.36 -19.18 -18.97
CA ARG A 111 5.25 -20.14 -18.96
C ARG A 111 4.04 -19.52 -18.29
N LYS A 112 2.86 -19.62 -18.92
CA LYS A 112 1.64 -18.96 -18.44
C LYS A 112 0.56 -19.98 -18.08
N LEU A 113 -0.03 -19.78 -16.91
CA LEU A 113 -1.28 -20.40 -16.51
C LEU A 113 -2.38 -19.35 -16.58
N PHE A 114 -3.26 -19.49 -17.56
CA PHE A 114 -4.45 -18.67 -17.74
C PHE A 114 -5.52 -19.07 -16.73
N TRP A 115 -6.00 -18.11 -15.96
CA TRP A 115 -6.98 -18.29 -14.91
C TRP A 115 -7.93 -17.08 -14.86
N PRO A 116 -8.82 -16.93 -15.85
CA PRO A 116 -9.80 -15.86 -15.87
C PRO A 116 -10.98 -16.14 -14.93
N ALA A 117 -11.77 -15.10 -14.65
CA ALA A 117 -13.11 -15.28 -14.09
C ALA A 117 -14.04 -15.99 -15.11
N SER A 118 -15.07 -16.71 -14.64
CA SER A 118 -16.02 -17.34 -15.56
C SER A 118 -16.86 -16.30 -16.30
N PRO A 119 -17.33 -16.56 -17.53
CA PRO A 119 -18.14 -15.61 -18.28
C PRO A 119 -19.37 -15.12 -17.51
N ASP A 120 -20.05 -16.02 -16.78
CA ASP A 120 -21.19 -15.66 -15.94
C ASP A 120 -20.81 -14.67 -14.83
N ARG A 121 -19.63 -14.85 -14.19
CA ARG A 121 -19.16 -13.92 -13.15
C ARG A 121 -18.77 -12.57 -13.73
N VAL A 122 -18.13 -12.56 -14.89
CA VAL A 122 -17.82 -11.31 -15.61
C VAL A 122 -19.12 -10.56 -15.91
N GLN A 123 -20.14 -11.25 -16.42
CA GLN A 123 -21.43 -10.64 -16.72
C GLN A 123 -22.12 -10.07 -15.48
N GLU A 124 -22.11 -10.79 -14.36
CA GLU A 124 -22.65 -10.30 -13.08
C GLU A 124 -21.89 -9.06 -12.57
N CYS A 125 -20.55 -9.06 -12.67
CA CYS A 125 -19.71 -7.92 -12.32
C CYS A 125 -20.07 -6.67 -13.14
N LEU A 126 -20.26 -6.83 -14.46
CA LEU A 126 -20.69 -5.75 -15.34
C LEU A 126 -22.10 -5.24 -14.99
N MET A 127 -23.03 -6.15 -14.69
CA MET A 127 -24.38 -5.79 -14.25
C MET A 127 -24.38 -5.04 -12.91
N ALA A 128 -23.37 -5.26 -12.07
CA ALA A 128 -23.16 -4.49 -10.83
C ALA A 128 -22.54 -3.10 -11.07
N GLY A 129 -22.34 -2.70 -12.34
CA GLY A 129 -21.85 -1.38 -12.73
C GLY A 129 -20.34 -1.19 -12.60
N LYS A 130 -19.57 -2.28 -12.60
CA LYS A 130 -18.11 -2.27 -12.52
C LYS A 130 -17.44 -2.14 -13.89
N ASP A 131 -16.21 -1.65 -13.90
CA ASP A 131 -15.42 -1.45 -15.12
C ASP A 131 -15.04 -2.79 -15.79
N SER A 132 -15.25 -2.90 -17.11
CA SER A 132 -15.01 -4.13 -17.85
C SER A 132 -13.54 -4.54 -17.89
N GLU A 133 -12.62 -3.58 -17.94
CA GLU A 133 -11.19 -3.84 -18.13
C GLU A 133 -10.42 -3.84 -16.82
N LEU A 134 -10.79 -2.96 -15.90
CA LEU A 134 -10.04 -2.69 -14.66
C LEU A 134 -10.61 -3.43 -13.44
N GLU A 135 -11.86 -3.89 -13.49
CA GLU A 135 -12.55 -4.49 -12.35
C GLU A 135 -13.07 -5.92 -12.62
N CYS A 136 -13.66 -6.15 -13.79
CA CYS A 136 -14.33 -7.41 -14.13
C CYS A 136 -13.41 -8.49 -14.74
N ALA A 137 -12.26 -8.71 -14.11
CA ALA A 137 -11.33 -9.79 -14.43
C ALA A 137 -10.82 -10.47 -13.15
N ASN A 138 -9.99 -11.50 -13.29
CA ASN A 138 -9.35 -12.14 -12.15
C ASN A 138 -7.95 -11.56 -11.90
N PHE A 139 -7.83 -10.66 -10.94
CA PHE A 139 -6.54 -10.07 -10.57
C PHE A 139 -5.91 -10.88 -9.43
N LEU A 140 -4.75 -11.49 -9.66
CA LEU A 140 -4.08 -12.32 -8.65
C LEU A 140 -3.41 -11.46 -7.57
N ARG A 141 -3.87 -11.57 -6.32
CA ARG A 141 -3.46 -10.73 -5.17
C ARG A 141 -2.71 -11.46 -4.07
N VAL A 142 -2.86 -12.78 -4.02
CA VAL A 142 -2.18 -13.64 -3.04
C VAL A 142 -1.37 -14.65 -3.83
N LEU A 143 -0.08 -14.75 -3.53
CA LEU A 143 0.84 -15.68 -4.16
C LEU A 143 1.91 -16.07 -3.14
N HIS A 144 1.83 -17.30 -2.63
CA HIS A 144 2.76 -17.84 -1.65
C HIS A 144 3.16 -19.26 -1.99
N PRO A 145 4.37 -19.71 -1.61
CA PRO A 145 4.66 -21.13 -1.54
C PRO A 145 3.77 -21.75 -0.45
N PHE A 146 3.11 -22.87 -0.74
CA PHE A 146 2.29 -23.57 0.24
C PHE A 146 3.05 -24.76 0.84
N ASN A 147 3.66 -25.53 -0.04
CA ASN A 147 4.56 -26.62 0.31
C ASN A 147 5.65 -26.68 -0.76
N GLN A 148 6.48 -27.72 -0.70
CA GLN A 148 7.54 -27.87 -1.69
C GLN A 148 6.99 -27.91 -3.11
N THR A 149 5.85 -28.56 -3.39
CA THR A 149 5.37 -28.80 -4.76
C THR A 149 4.26 -27.87 -5.23
N HIS A 150 3.63 -27.10 -4.35
CA HIS A 150 2.46 -26.28 -4.65
C HIS A 150 2.63 -24.83 -4.21
N LEU A 151 2.11 -23.94 -5.03
CA LEU A 151 1.83 -22.55 -4.69
C LEU A 151 0.39 -22.45 -4.20
N TYR A 152 0.13 -21.52 -3.28
CA TYR A 152 -1.22 -21.09 -2.94
C TYR A 152 -1.47 -19.70 -3.52
N VAL A 153 -2.49 -19.60 -4.38
CA VAL A 153 -2.74 -18.39 -5.16
C VAL A 153 -4.21 -18.01 -5.07
N CYS A 154 -4.49 -16.72 -4.91
CA CYS A 154 -5.85 -16.18 -4.93
C CYS A 154 -5.96 -14.95 -5.82
N GLY A 155 -7.14 -14.75 -6.40
CA GLY A 155 -7.48 -13.55 -7.15
C GLY A 155 -8.92 -13.08 -6.94
N THR A 156 -9.20 -11.87 -7.40
CA THR A 156 -10.47 -11.16 -7.22
C THR A 156 -11.66 -11.83 -7.91
N GLY A 157 -11.41 -12.63 -8.95
CA GLY A 157 -12.43 -13.40 -9.66
C GLY A 157 -13.63 -12.60 -10.15
N ALA A 158 -13.41 -11.39 -10.68
CA ALA A 158 -14.47 -10.44 -11.05
C ALA A 158 -15.48 -10.18 -9.91
N PHE A 159 -14.97 -9.66 -8.78
CA PHE A 159 -15.75 -9.46 -7.55
C PHE A 159 -16.39 -10.75 -6.99
N ASN A 160 -15.74 -11.89 -7.22
CA ASN A 160 -16.04 -13.15 -6.55
C ASN A 160 -14.73 -13.91 -6.26
N PRO A 161 -14.02 -13.57 -5.17
CA PRO A 161 -12.67 -14.06 -4.93
C PRO A 161 -12.56 -15.58 -4.93
N ARG A 162 -11.51 -16.09 -5.59
CA ARG A 162 -11.21 -17.53 -5.70
C ARG A 162 -9.74 -17.79 -5.37
N CYS A 163 -9.47 -18.97 -4.84
CA CYS A 163 -8.11 -19.45 -4.58
C CYS A 163 -7.87 -20.83 -5.20
N ALA A 164 -6.61 -21.22 -5.35
CA ALA A 164 -6.23 -22.55 -5.83
C ALA A 164 -4.85 -22.97 -5.31
N PHE A 165 -4.67 -24.28 -5.15
CA PHE A 165 -3.35 -24.90 -5.00
C PHE A 165 -2.82 -25.24 -6.39
N ILE A 166 -1.72 -24.61 -6.79
CA ILE A 166 -1.15 -24.74 -8.13
C ILE A 166 0.14 -25.54 -8.01
N ALA A 167 0.16 -26.76 -8.54
CA ALA A 167 1.36 -27.58 -8.61
C ALA A 167 2.40 -26.90 -9.50
N THR A 168 3.63 -26.72 -9.02
CA THR A 168 4.71 -26.07 -9.80
C THR A 168 5.11 -26.87 -11.03
N SER A 169 4.86 -28.18 -11.03
CA SER A 169 5.04 -29.08 -12.18
C SER A 169 4.21 -28.68 -13.40
N ILE A 170 3.10 -27.95 -13.21
CA ILE A 170 2.23 -27.50 -14.30
C ILE A 170 3.04 -26.72 -15.34
N PHE A 171 3.93 -25.82 -14.91
CA PHE A 171 4.73 -24.98 -15.82
C PHE A 171 5.75 -25.76 -16.68
N HIS A 172 5.94 -27.06 -16.43
CA HIS A 172 6.79 -27.93 -17.24
C HIS A 172 6.03 -28.72 -18.30
N GLN A 173 4.70 -28.82 -18.19
CA GLN A 173 3.89 -29.70 -19.04
C GLN A 173 3.57 -29.07 -20.40
N ALA A 174 3.17 -27.80 -20.40
CA ALA A 174 2.84 -27.05 -21.61
C ALA A 174 3.12 -25.56 -21.41
N GLU A 175 3.30 -24.86 -22.52
CA GLU A 175 3.54 -23.41 -22.53
C GLU A 175 2.34 -22.60 -22.03
N TYR A 176 1.15 -23.07 -22.39
CA TYR A 176 -0.12 -22.47 -22.07
C TYR A 176 -1.05 -23.51 -21.46
N GLN A 177 -1.56 -23.19 -20.26
CA GLN A 177 -2.55 -24.01 -19.58
C GLN A 177 -3.65 -23.13 -19.02
N THR A 178 -4.84 -23.71 -18.86
CA THR A 178 -5.99 -23.01 -18.29
C THR A 178 -6.41 -23.69 -17.00
N LEU A 179 -6.55 -22.92 -15.93
CA LEU A 179 -7.10 -23.42 -14.67
C LEU A 179 -8.63 -23.41 -14.73
N SER A 180 -9.24 -24.57 -14.54
CA SER A 180 -10.70 -24.71 -14.55
C SER A 180 -11.31 -24.25 -13.23
N TYR A 181 -12.51 -23.66 -13.29
CA TYR A 181 -13.25 -23.21 -12.10
C TYR A 181 -13.42 -24.32 -11.04
N GLY A 182 -13.63 -25.58 -11.47
CA GLY A 182 -13.79 -26.72 -10.57
C GLY A 182 -12.53 -27.08 -9.76
N GLN A 183 -11.36 -26.57 -10.16
CA GLN A 183 -10.08 -26.77 -9.44
C GLN A 183 -9.81 -25.65 -8.43
N THR A 184 -10.73 -24.70 -8.28
CA THR A 184 -10.59 -23.54 -7.39
C THR A 184 -11.50 -23.67 -6.19
N GLU A 185 -11.15 -22.97 -5.11
CA GLU A 185 -11.91 -22.86 -3.88
C GLU A 185 -12.36 -21.41 -3.60
N CYS A 186 -13.22 -21.25 -2.60
CA CYS A 186 -13.68 -19.94 -2.14
C CYS A 186 -12.51 -19.10 -1.62
N GLY A 187 -12.38 -17.87 -2.13
CA GLY A 187 -11.38 -16.88 -1.70
C GLY A 187 -11.90 -15.81 -0.73
N LYS A 188 -13.15 -15.91 -0.27
CA LYS A 188 -13.71 -14.99 0.73
C LYS A 188 -12.87 -15.03 2.00
N GLY A 189 -12.49 -13.87 2.53
CA GLY A 189 -11.59 -13.77 3.68
C GLY A 189 -10.11 -14.02 3.37
N LYS A 190 -9.76 -14.32 2.11
CA LYS A 190 -8.37 -14.62 1.67
C LYS A 190 -7.86 -13.59 0.66
N CYS A 191 -8.72 -13.13 -0.22
CA CYS A 191 -8.44 -12.13 -1.25
C CYS A 191 -9.56 -11.08 -1.27
N PRO A 192 -9.26 -9.80 -1.53
CA PRO A 192 -10.28 -8.77 -1.70
C PRO A 192 -11.12 -9.01 -2.96
N TYR A 193 -12.31 -8.41 -2.96
CA TYR A 193 -13.21 -8.39 -4.11
C TYR A 193 -12.75 -7.37 -5.16
N ASP A 194 -12.40 -6.19 -4.68
CA ASP A 194 -12.00 -5.04 -5.50
C ASP A 194 -10.48 -5.08 -5.76
N PRO A 195 -10.04 -5.04 -7.04
CA PRO A 195 -8.63 -5.07 -7.40
C PRO A 195 -7.83 -3.88 -6.89
N PHE A 196 -8.43 -2.75 -6.55
CA PHE A 196 -7.70 -1.59 -6.04
C PHE A 196 -7.40 -1.69 -4.53
N GLN A 197 -7.96 -2.69 -3.86
CA GLN A 197 -7.73 -2.90 -2.43
C GLN A 197 -6.39 -3.56 -2.17
N LYS A 198 -5.68 -3.03 -1.18
CA LYS A 198 -4.40 -3.59 -0.75
C LYS A 198 -4.61 -4.91 -0.02
N THR A 199 -3.64 -5.80 -0.17
CA THR A 199 -3.61 -7.11 0.50
C THR A 199 -2.23 -7.30 1.10
N ALA A 200 -2.19 -7.77 2.34
CA ALA A 200 -0.97 -8.31 2.93
C ALA A 200 -1.27 -9.71 3.45
N SER A 201 -0.40 -10.67 3.16
CA SER A 201 -0.61 -12.05 3.54
C SER A 201 0.69 -12.80 3.76
N ALA A 202 0.61 -13.89 4.52
CA ALA A 202 1.68 -14.86 4.72
C ALA A 202 1.08 -16.25 4.92
N VAL A 203 1.78 -17.28 4.46
CA VAL A 203 1.45 -18.68 4.78
C VAL A 203 2.41 -19.16 5.86
N VAL A 204 1.88 -19.72 6.95
CA VAL A 204 2.63 -20.22 8.09
C VAL A 204 2.05 -21.58 8.48
N ASP A 205 2.85 -22.64 8.46
CA ASP A 205 2.44 -24.00 8.81
C ASP A 205 1.15 -24.47 8.10
N GLY A 206 0.98 -24.10 6.83
CA GLY A 206 -0.20 -24.45 6.04
C GLY A 206 -1.45 -23.62 6.32
N GLU A 207 -1.36 -22.61 7.20
CA GLU A 207 -2.43 -21.63 7.47
C GLU A 207 -2.13 -20.31 6.75
N LEU A 208 -3.15 -19.71 6.12
CA LEU A 208 -3.04 -18.40 5.49
C LEU A 208 -3.50 -17.31 6.45
N TYR A 209 -2.59 -16.39 6.74
CA TYR A 209 -2.87 -15.13 7.42
C TYR A 209 -3.04 -14.03 6.38
N ALA A 210 -4.16 -13.31 6.40
CA ALA A 210 -4.47 -12.30 5.37
C ALA A 210 -5.16 -11.08 5.97
N GLY A 211 -4.57 -9.90 5.76
CA GLY A 211 -5.19 -8.60 5.98
C GLY A 211 -5.76 -8.07 4.67
N ILE A 212 -7.08 -7.94 4.60
CA ILE A 212 -7.83 -7.54 3.40
C ILE A 212 -9.06 -6.70 3.77
N THR A 213 -9.70 -6.11 2.75
CA THR A 213 -11.12 -5.74 2.81
C THR A 213 -11.98 -6.92 2.33
N SER A 214 -12.85 -7.45 3.20
CA SER A 214 -13.51 -8.74 2.99
C SER A 214 -14.92 -8.71 2.40
N ASP A 215 -15.50 -7.53 2.19
CA ASP A 215 -16.84 -7.38 1.61
C ASP A 215 -16.79 -6.77 0.20
N PHE A 216 -17.89 -6.93 -0.52
CA PHE A 216 -18.06 -6.40 -1.88
C PHE A 216 -17.97 -4.86 -1.93
N MET A 217 -18.36 -4.18 -0.85
CA MET A 217 -18.35 -2.72 -0.77
C MET A 217 -17.01 -2.13 -0.31
N SER A 218 -16.01 -2.96 -0.03
CA SER A 218 -14.68 -2.55 0.46
C SER A 218 -14.73 -1.72 1.76
N ARG A 219 -15.61 -2.09 2.70
CA ARG A 219 -15.79 -1.43 4.00
C ARG A 219 -15.34 -2.27 5.19
N ASP A 220 -15.41 -3.59 5.09
CA ASP A 220 -15.01 -4.51 6.15
C ASP A 220 -13.52 -4.82 6.04
N SER A 221 -12.67 -3.93 6.59
CA SER A 221 -11.24 -4.21 6.73
C SER A 221 -11.01 -5.17 7.89
N ALA A 222 -10.38 -6.32 7.61
CA ALA A 222 -10.29 -7.42 8.54
C ALA A 222 -9.01 -8.24 8.36
N PHE A 223 -8.56 -8.83 9.46
CA PHE A 223 -7.42 -9.74 9.48
C PHE A 223 -7.88 -11.16 9.77
N PHE A 224 -7.63 -12.08 8.84
CA PHE A 224 -8.08 -13.46 8.87
C PHE A 224 -6.93 -14.44 9.09
N ARG A 225 -7.25 -15.57 9.71
CA ARG A 225 -6.54 -16.84 9.53
C ARG A 225 -7.50 -17.87 8.96
N SER A 226 -7.09 -18.48 7.86
CA SER A 226 -7.84 -19.49 7.13
C SER A 226 -6.91 -20.62 6.68
N LEU A 227 -7.45 -21.61 5.97
CA LEU A 227 -6.77 -22.88 5.71
C LEU A 227 -6.48 -23.64 7.02
N GLY A 228 -5.78 -24.77 6.90
CA GLY A 228 -5.51 -25.66 8.03
C GLY A 228 -6.74 -26.47 8.48
N SER A 229 -6.59 -27.17 9.61
CA SER A 229 -7.65 -27.98 10.22
C SER A 229 -8.52 -27.19 11.19
N ARG A 230 -8.08 -26.00 11.60
CA ARG A 230 -8.76 -25.13 12.57
C ARG A 230 -9.87 -24.33 11.90
N HIS A 231 -10.81 -23.84 12.71
CA HIS A 231 -11.83 -22.91 12.23
C HIS A 231 -11.19 -21.60 11.76
N VAL A 232 -11.82 -20.97 10.76
CA VAL A 232 -11.44 -19.65 10.29
C VAL A 232 -11.63 -18.64 11.42
N ILE A 233 -10.61 -17.83 11.69
CA ILE A 233 -10.65 -16.76 12.69
C ILE A 233 -10.50 -15.41 12.00
N ARG A 234 -11.20 -14.39 12.52
CA ARG A 234 -11.06 -13.01 12.05
C ARG A 234 -11.11 -11.97 13.17
N THR A 235 -10.78 -10.73 12.85
CA THR A 235 -11.05 -9.57 13.72
C THR A 235 -12.55 -9.31 13.84
N GLU A 236 -12.98 -8.58 14.88
CA GLU A 236 -14.38 -8.15 15.02
C GLU A 236 -14.83 -7.33 13.79
N GLN A 237 -16.10 -7.48 13.40
CA GLN A 237 -16.63 -6.86 12.19
C GLN A 237 -17.30 -5.53 12.53
N TYR A 238 -17.01 -4.49 11.74
CA TYR A 238 -17.59 -3.15 11.90
C TYR A 238 -17.36 -2.51 13.28
N ASP A 239 -16.26 -2.89 13.94
CA ASP A 239 -15.82 -2.32 15.21
C ASP A 239 -14.53 -1.51 15.00
N SER A 240 -14.65 -0.18 15.08
CA SER A 240 -13.54 0.75 14.86
C SER A 240 -12.44 0.63 15.91
N THR A 241 -12.73 0.06 17.08
CA THR A 241 -11.71 -0.21 18.10
C THR A 241 -10.71 -1.27 17.64
N TRP A 242 -11.14 -2.17 16.75
CA TRP A 242 -10.29 -3.20 16.15
C TRP A 242 -9.59 -2.67 14.91
N LEU A 243 -10.35 -2.32 13.87
CA LEU A 243 -9.82 -1.86 12.59
C LEU A 243 -10.78 -0.84 11.97
N GLN A 244 -10.24 0.25 11.42
CA GLN A 244 -11.06 1.29 10.78
C GLN A 244 -10.47 1.73 9.44
N ASP A 245 -11.04 1.27 8.33
CA ASP A 245 -10.56 1.54 6.96
C ASP A 245 -9.07 1.15 6.80
N ALA A 246 -8.68 0.01 7.37
CA ALA A 246 -7.29 -0.42 7.44
C ALA A 246 -6.74 -0.85 6.07
N GLN A 247 -5.63 -0.23 5.67
CA GLN A 247 -4.85 -0.55 4.49
C GLN A 247 -3.60 -1.36 4.88
N PHE A 248 -3.67 -2.67 4.68
CA PHE A 248 -2.58 -3.58 5.01
C PHE A 248 -1.38 -3.45 4.07
N VAL A 249 -0.19 -3.56 4.65
CA VAL A 249 1.10 -3.42 3.93
C VAL A 249 1.92 -4.70 4.02
N ARG A 250 2.01 -5.30 5.21
CA ARG A 250 2.82 -6.51 5.44
C ARG A 250 2.24 -7.38 6.54
N VAL A 251 2.40 -8.69 6.39
CA VAL A 251 2.23 -9.70 7.44
C VAL A 251 3.58 -10.38 7.66
N ALA A 252 3.98 -10.55 8.92
CA ALA A 252 5.26 -11.12 9.29
C ALA A 252 5.09 -12.08 10.48
N PRO A 253 5.24 -13.41 10.29
CA PRO A 253 5.40 -14.33 11.40
C PRO A 253 6.78 -14.11 12.06
N LEU A 254 6.81 -14.04 13.38
CA LEU A 254 8.04 -13.87 14.16
C LEU A 254 8.02 -14.80 15.37
N SER A 255 9.14 -15.49 15.61
CA SER A 255 9.36 -16.24 16.84
C SER A 255 9.80 -15.31 17.96
N GLU A 256 9.13 -15.41 19.10
CA GLU A 256 9.37 -14.54 20.25
C GLU A 256 10.40 -15.14 21.22
N THR A 257 10.44 -16.46 21.30
CA THR A 257 11.33 -17.25 22.16
C THR A 257 11.73 -18.54 21.42
N ASP A 258 12.53 -19.39 22.07
CA ASP A 258 12.82 -20.74 21.57
C ASP A 258 11.61 -21.69 21.65
N ASN A 259 10.50 -21.26 22.26
CA ASN A 259 9.26 -22.02 22.36
C ASN A 259 8.30 -21.58 21.24
N PRO A 260 7.99 -22.45 20.24
CA PRO A 260 7.09 -22.10 19.13
C PRO A 260 5.67 -21.72 19.54
N GLU A 261 5.23 -22.07 20.76
CA GLU A 261 3.91 -21.67 21.28
C GLU A 261 3.82 -20.17 21.60
N ASP A 262 4.96 -19.48 21.72
CA ASP A 262 5.03 -18.04 21.93
C ASP A 262 5.06 -17.25 20.61
N ASP A 263 5.13 -17.95 19.45
CA ASP A 263 5.17 -17.34 18.12
C ASP A 263 3.98 -16.40 17.89
N LYS A 264 4.26 -15.26 17.26
CA LYS A 264 3.25 -14.26 16.92
C LYS A 264 3.27 -13.95 15.44
N VAL A 265 2.12 -13.53 14.95
CA VAL A 265 1.98 -12.97 13.61
C VAL A 265 1.72 -11.48 13.74
N TYR A 266 2.61 -10.69 13.15
CA TYR A 266 2.52 -9.23 13.12
C TYR A 266 1.94 -8.75 11.81
N MET A 267 1.11 -7.71 11.87
CA MET A 267 0.55 -7.05 10.69
C MET A 267 0.79 -5.56 10.76
N PHE A 268 1.22 -5.01 9.64
CA PHE A 268 1.57 -3.60 9.48
C PHE A 268 0.58 -2.97 8.50
N PHE A 269 -0.04 -1.87 8.90
CA PHE A 269 -1.11 -1.24 8.15
C PHE A 269 -1.21 0.26 8.46
N THR A 270 -1.92 0.99 7.62
CA THR A 270 -2.37 2.36 7.89
C THR A 270 -3.87 2.35 8.06
N GLU A 271 -4.39 2.99 9.10
CA GLU A 271 -5.84 3.07 9.32
C GLU A 271 -6.26 4.48 9.74
N ARG A 272 -7.57 4.74 9.77
CA ARG A 272 -8.13 5.95 10.34
C ARG A 272 -8.06 5.91 11.86
N ALA A 273 -7.51 6.96 12.46
CA ALA A 273 -7.29 7.04 13.90
C ALA A 273 -8.53 7.61 14.61
N GLN A 274 -9.37 6.74 15.17
CA GLN A 274 -10.54 7.14 15.94
C GLN A 274 -10.17 8.08 17.10
N GLU A 275 -9.04 7.83 17.76
CA GLU A 275 -8.59 8.58 18.93
C GLU A 275 -8.14 10.03 18.60
N ALA A 276 -7.89 10.32 17.32
CA ALA A 276 -7.40 11.61 16.86
C ALA A 276 -8.38 12.27 15.87
N GLU A 277 -9.54 11.67 15.64
CA GLU A 277 -10.61 12.33 14.89
C GLU A 277 -11.18 13.49 15.71
N GLY A 278 -11.13 14.68 15.12
CA GLY A 278 -11.68 15.89 15.72
C GLY A 278 -12.13 16.88 14.66
N ALA A 279 -12.32 18.13 15.04
CA ALA A 279 -12.75 19.21 14.13
C ALA A 279 -11.78 19.44 12.95
N ALA A 280 -10.53 18.99 13.05
CA ALA A 280 -9.50 19.14 12.03
C ALA A 280 -9.56 18.09 10.90
N GLY A 281 -10.49 17.12 10.97
CA GLY A 281 -10.71 16.13 9.92
C GLY A 281 -10.13 14.75 10.21
N LYS A 282 -10.07 13.92 9.16
CA LYS A 282 -9.64 12.52 9.24
C LYS A 282 -8.11 12.43 9.41
N VAL A 283 -7.66 11.81 10.49
CA VAL A 283 -6.23 11.52 10.73
C VAL A 283 -5.96 10.05 10.44
N LEU A 284 -4.86 9.78 9.74
CA LEU A 284 -4.37 8.42 9.49
C LEU A 284 -3.21 8.11 10.43
N TYR A 285 -3.15 6.89 10.95
CA TYR A 285 -1.99 6.38 11.69
C TYR A 285 -1.43 5.12 11.05
N SER A 286 -0.10 5.06 10.99
CA SER A 286 0.63 3.81 10.80
C SER A 286 0.53 2.99 12.08
N ARG A 287 0.21 1.70 11.93
CA ARG A 287 0.08 0.76 13.05
C ARG A 287 0.79 -0.54 12.79
N VAL A 288 1.21 -1.13 13.89
CA VAL A 288 1.55 -2.55 14.00
C VAL A 288 0.52 -3.20 14.92
N ALA A 289 0.04 -4.38 14.55
CA ALA A 289 -0.72 -5.23 15.43
C ALA A 289 -0.11 -6.63 15.48
N ARG A 290 -0.52 -7.41 16.47
CA ARG A 290 -0.09 -8.79 16.68
C ARG A 290 -1.26 -9.68 17.06
N VAL A 291 -1.14 -10.96 16.72
CA VAL A 291 -1.94 -12.08 17.24
C VAL A 291 -1.00 -13.24 17.59
N CYS A 292 -1.38 -14.08 18.55
CA CYS A 292 -0.66 -15.33 18.80
C CYS A 292 -0.99 -16.35 17.71
N LYS A 293 0.02 -17.08 17.23
CA LYS A 293 -0.12 -18.09 16.19
C LYS A 293 -1.08 -19.22 16.59
N ASN A 294 -1.07 -19.60 17.87
CA ASN A 294 -1.91 -20.66 18.45
C ASN A 294 -3.28 -20.18 18.96
N ASP A 295 -3.66 -18.91 18.75
CA ASP A 295 -4.97 -18.39 19.17
C ASP A 295 -6.10 -19.16 18.48
N ILE A 296 -7.06 -19.68 19.25
CA ILE A 296 -8.23 -20.43 18.74
C ILE A 296 -9.55 -19.66 18.91
N GLY A 297 -9.47 -18.41 19.38
CA GLY A 297 -10.61 -17.60 19.77
C GLY A 297 -11.22 -18.02 21.10
N GLY A 298 -12.32 -17.35 21.47
CA GLY A 298 -12.98 -17.59 22.75
C GLY A 298 -14.09 -18.64 22.68
N GLN A 299 -14.40 -19.24 23.84
CA GLN A 299 -15.40 -20.31 23.96
C GLN A 299 -16.85 -19.80 23.92
N ARG A 300 -17.11 -18.62 24.50
CA ARG A 300 -18.46 -18.02 24.61
C ARG A 300 -18.54 -16.65 23.95
N SER A 301 -17.59 -15.79 24.27
CA SER A 301 -17.33 -14.51 23.59
C SER A 301 -16.21 -14.71 22.59
N LEU A 302 -16.16 -13.88 21.53
CA LEU A 302 -15.12 -13.96 20.49
C LEU A 302 -15.00 -15.35 19.84
N VAL A 303 -16.12 -16.06 19.67
CA VAL A 303 -16.15 -17.34 18.95
C VAL A 303 -15.70 -17.11 17.51
N ASN A 304 -14.68 -17.85 17.06
CA ASN A 304 -14.02 -17.68 15.76
C ASN A 304 -13.45 -16.26 15.53
N LYS A 305 -13.02 -15.59 16.61
CA LYS A 305 -12.40 -14.27 16.56
C LYS A 305 -11.15 -14.21 17.40
N TRP A 306 -10.20 -13.37 17.01
CA TRP A 306 -8.91 -13.27 17.72
C TRP A 306 -9.11 -12.86 19.18
N SER A 307 -8.61 -13.67 20.11
CA SER A 307 -8.59 -13.31 21.54
C SER A 307 -7.33 -12.55 21.95
N THR A 308 -6.30 -12.59 21.10
CA THR A 308 -4.96 -12.06 21.35
C THR A 308 -4.61 -10.83 20.50
N PHE A 309 -5.58 -10.28 19.75
CA PHE A 309 -5.37 -9.09 18.92
C PHE A 309 -5.02 -7.87 19.76
N GLN A 310 -3.87 -7.25 19.45
CA GLN A 310 -3.44 -5.99 20.05
C GLN A 310 -2.78 -5.13 18.98
N LYS A 311 -3.07 -3.82 18.99
CA LYS A 311 -2.50 -2.84 18.04
C LYS A 311 -1.84 -1.66 18.76
N ALA A 312 -0.81 -1.10 18.14
CA ALA A 312 -0.10 0.08 18.60
C ALA A 312 0.21 1.04 17.43
N ARG A 313 0.28 2.34 17.72
CA ARG A 313 0.72 3.36 16.76
C ARG A 313 2.23 3.26 16.55
N MET A 314 2.65 3.31 15.29
CA MET A 314 4.03 3.54 14.90
C MET A 314 4.23 5.03 14.61
N VAL A 315 5.20 5.66 15.27
CA VAL A 315 5.49 7.09 15.09
C VAL A 315 6.77 7.24 14.27
N CYS A 316 6.63 7.79 13.07
CA CYS A 316 7.74 8.28 12.26
C CYS A 316 7.56 9.79 12.12
N SER A 317 8.41 10.57 12.79
CA SER A 317 8.31 12.02 12.77
C SER A 317 9.66 12.71 12.85
N VAL A 318 9.69 13.95 12.35
CA VAL A 318 10.84 14.85 12.45
C VAL A 318 10.44 16.04 13.32
N PRO A 319 11.16 16.33 14.42
CA PRO A 319 10.89 17.50 15.24
C PRO A 319 11.29 18.79 14.50
N GLY A 320 10.37 19.75 14.45
CA GLY A 320 10.58 21.08 13.89
C GLY A 320 11.24 22.04 14.89
N PRO A 321 11.81 23.16 14.40
CA PRO A 321 12.45 24.17 15.26
C PRO A 321 11.51 24.85 16.27
N ASP A 322 10.21 24.87 15.97
CA ASP A 322 9.13 25.41 16.79
C ASP A 322 8.53 24.38 17.76
N GLY A 323 9.08 23.16 17.80
CA GLY A 323 8.56 22.06 18.59
C GLY A 323 7.39 21.31 17.93
N LEU A 324 6.91 21.74 16.77
CA LEU A 324 5.91 21.00 15.99
C LEU A 324 6.56 19.82 15.29
N GLN A 325 5.91 18.66 15.32
CA GLN A 325 6.42 17.47 14.66
C GLN A 325 5.82 17.31 13.26
N THR A 326 6.67 17.02 12.27
CA THR A 326 6.22 16.59 10.94
C THR A 326 6.09 15.07 10.96
N HIS A 327 4.87 14.54 10.85
CA HIS A 327 4.58 13.10 10.89
C HIS A 327 4.50 12.49 9.49
N PHE A 328 4.95 11.23 9.37
CA PHE A 328 4.87 10.41 8.18
C PHE A 328 4.01 9.17 8.46
N ASP A 329 2.68 9.38 8.58
CA ASP A 329 1.77 8.34 9.07
C ASP A 329 1.27 7.37 7.98
N GLN A 330 1.62 7.55 6.70
CA GLN A 330 1.20 6.64 5.63
C GLN A 330 2.26 5.59 5.31
N LEU A 331 2.03 4.36 5.77
CA LEU A 331 2.93 3.24 5.54
C LEU A 331 2.88 2.78 4.07
N ARG A 332 4.05 2.45 3.51
CA ARG A 332 4.23 1.95 2.14
C ARG A 332 5.04 0.64 2.17
N LYS A 333 4.89 -0.18 1.12
CA LYS A 333 5.56 -1.49 0.96
C LYS A 333 6.98 -1.31 0.45
#